data_AF-A0A962FRS9-F1
#
_entry.id   AF-A0A962FRS9-F1
#
_cell.length_a   1.000
_cell.length_b   1.000
_cell.length_c   1.000
_cell.angle_alpha   90.00
_cell.angle_beta   90.00
_cell.angle_gamma   90.00
#
_symmetry.space_group_name_H-M   'P 1'
#
loop_
_entity.id
_entity.type
_entity.pdbx_description
1 polymer ?
#
loop_
_entity_poly.entity_id
_entity_poly.type
_entity_poly.pdbx_seq_one_letter_code
_entity_poly.pdbx_strand_id
1 'polypeptide(L)'
;MEFYNNMAMRGGALAALGSQSAITANYFEGQSAVEGGAIFSDQSLSLRVSHFIQNQASSRGGALSLRGMAEVEETTFFENVADVAGCDLNVVLGGAGEQVTLRGNSLEGDGCLTQRIENPSGLMRQLHNTIYALPGARVLNSTAEVEFLGNLIVVGGSSSDRQASKSSTKTLCADFGSGAFQSLGANVATDDSCAFTHPNDLITSAPGLLAPDANGIRGLSPDSVAVDRGPFGLVFLPTASGVEAVLPCGYRDVRGLGRPQDGDGDGVFRCDSGAVEVQGGPDIGSAQTAAYYDTSRSGEGVFVDLIGGGLATVSVFTYGPNGGMAWFTGLGQVVGNSVVVDDLDLTSGGRFGAAFDADAITRQRVGGLSLVFPDCEAGERPGRLTFDPEPGHDFEPLAVQAQRLTRVVPCAGAPGPFAGLSGGWYAPDRSGEGVFLQFQPDGSVVVVLYSYTPQGELFWAIAGETAFDGTTLTASMLYPAGTTRFGSLFNASEVDLRPWGTLTMRFTGCGSADFSWSSVVPGYGSGDLAYVRLTQPSGTACPF
;
A
#
# COMPACT_ATOMS: atom_id res chain seq x y z
N MET A 1 7.35 6.28 17.21
CA MET A 1 8.12 6.58 18.46
C MET A 1 9.18 5.50 18.64
N GLU A 2 10.22 5.79 19.44
CA GLU A 2 11.30 4.85 19.71
C GLU A 2 11.36 4.54 21.21
N PHE A 3 11.45 3.27 21.56
CA PHE A 3 11.50 2.76 22.92
C PHE A 3 12.75 1.91 23.09
N TYR A 4 13.52 2.17 24.16
CA TYR A 4 14.80 1.52 24.41
C TYR A 4 14.89 1.01 25.85
N ASN A 5 15.23 -0.28 26.01
CA ASN A 5 15.64 -0.87 27.28
C ASN A 5 14.68 -0.66 28.48
N ASN A 6 13.37 -0.63 28.24
CA ASN A 6 12.41 -0.57 29.34
C ASN A 6 12.15 -1.97 29.90
N MET A 7 11.75 -2.01 31.18
CA MET A 7 11.46 -3.24 31.89
C MET A 7 10.12 -3.14 32.63
N ALA A 8 9.25 -4.12 32.42
CA ALA A 8 7.94 -4.20 33.07
C ALA A 8 7.56 -5.64 33.39
N MET A 9 6.44 -5.86 34.09
CA MET A 9 5.89 -7.21 34.23
C MET A 9 5.19 -7.67 32.94
N ARG A 10 4.48 -6.76 32.26
CA ARG A 10 3.76 -7.01 31.00
C ARG A 10 4.01 -5.86 30.05
N GLY A 11 4.46 -6.15 28.84
CA GLY A 11 4.76 -5.12 27.86
C GLY A 11 5.90 -4.23 28.33
N GLY A 12 7.15 -4.61 28.07
CA GLY A 12 8.32 -3.85 28.54
C GLY A 12 8.22 -2.37 28.20
N ALA A 13 7.72 -2.06 26.99
CA ALA A 13 7.39 -0.70 26.57
C ALA A 13 5.90 -0.35 26.76
N LEU A 14 4.98 -1.24 26.37
CA LEU A 14 3.55 -0.91 26.30
C LEU A 14 2.64 -2.08 26.67
N ALA A 15 1.66 -1.81 27.54
CA ALA A 15 0.55 -2.71 27.84
C ALA A 15 -0.76 -2.13 27.28
N ALA A 16 -1.27 -2.73 26.21
CA ALA A 16 -2.53 -2.38 25.57
C ALA A 16 -3.70 -3.08 26.30
N LEU A 17 -4.37 -2.35 27.19
CA LEU A 17 -5.48 -2.83 28.02
C LEU A 17 -6.83 -2.18 27.67
N GLY A 18 -6.83 -1.23 26.73
CA GLY A 18 -8.02 -0.52 26.25
C GLY A 18 -8.67 -1.23 25.07
N SER A 19 -9.95 -0.94 24.80
CA SER A 19 -10.80 -1.71 23.86
C SER A 19 -10.23 -1.89 22.45
N GLN A 20 -9.46 -0.92 21.93
CA GLN A 20 -8.69 -1.02 20.69
C GLN A 20 -7.44 -0.16 20.79
N SER A 21 -6.29 -0.69 20.34
CA SER A 21 -5.03 0.06 20.24
C SER A 21 -4.51 0.01 18.81
N ALA A 22 -4.16 1.17 18.24
CA ALA A 22 -3.49 1.28 16.95
C ALA A 22 -2.05 1.75 17.18
N ILE A 23 -1.09 0.97 16.69
CA ILE A 23 0.35 1.21 16.85
C ILE A 23 0.98 1.16 15.46
N THR A 24 1.44 2.32 14.98
CA THR A 24 2.01 2.46 13.63
C THR A 24 3.36 3.16 13.69
N ALA A 25 4.35 2.68 12.93
CA ALA A 25 5.66 3.33 12.80
C ALA A 25 6.40 3.50 14.15
N ASN A 26 6.57 2.41 14.89
CA ASN A 26 7.29 2.40 16.17
C ASN A 26 8.49 1.45 16.15
N TYR A 27 9.49 1.80 16.97
CA TYR A 27 10.72 1.05 17.13
C TYR A 27 10.86 0.63 18.60
N PHE A 28 10.99 -0.67 18.85
CA PHE A 28 11.11 -1.26 20.18
C PHE A 28 12.37 -2.10 20.26
N GLU A 29 13.38 -1.60 20.97
CA GLU A 29 14.68 -2.27 21.09
C GLU A 29 15.04 -2.58 22.53
N GLY A 30 15.47 -3.81 22.80
CA GLY A 30 16.00 -4.21 24.10
C GLY A 30 14.95 -4.20 25.23
N GLN A 31 13.66 -4.24 24.92
CA GLN A 31 12.61 -4.24 25.94
C GLN A 31 12.59 -5.57 26.70
N SER A 32 12.22 -5.55 27.98
CA SER A 32 12.17 -6.75 28.82
C SER A 32 10.86 -6.85 29.63
N ALA A 33 10.22 -8.02 29.60
CA ALA A 33 9.06 -8.28 30.45
C ALA A 33 8.91 -9.77 30.84
N VAL A 34 7.89 -10.10 31.64
CA VAL A 34 7.50 -11.50 31.84
C VAL A 34 6.67 -12.00 30.64
N GLU A 35 5.72 -11.19 30.19
CA GLU A 35 4.87 -11.46 29.01
C GLU A 35 4.93 -10.26 28.06
N GLY A 36 5.18 -10.52 26.78
CA GLY A 36 5.27 -9.47 25.78
C GLY A 36 6.48 -8.58 26.04
N GLY A 37 7.68 -9.03 25.67
CA GLY A 37 8.92 -8.34 26.03
C GLY A 37 8.88 -6.87 25.62
N ALA A 38 8.30 -6.55 24.45
CA ALA A 38 7.96 -5.17 24.08
C ALA A 38 6.50 -4.82 24.39
N ILE A 39 5.54 -5.58 23.86
CA ILE A 39 4.11 -5.27 23.96
C ILE A 39 3.32 -6.46 24.49
N PHE A 40 2.47 -6.17 25.46
CA PHE A 40 1.40 -7.06 25.89
C PHE A 40 0.06 -6.44 25.49
N SER A 41 -0.83 -7.22 24.86
CA SER A 41 -2.21 -6.78 24.57
C SER A 41 -3.20 -7.80 25.10
N ASP A 42 -4.22 -7.36 25.84
CA ASP A 42 -5.37 -8.19 26.21
C ASP A 42 -6.65 -7.90 25.40
N GLN A 43 -6.62 -6.86 24.57
CA GLN A 43 -7.70 -6.49 23.65
C GLN A 43 -7.21 -6.51 22.19
N SER A 44 -8.08 -6.03 21.28
CA SER A 44 -7.77 -5.86 19.87
C SER A 44 -6.60 -4.91 19.62
N LEU A 45 -5.65 -5.36 18.81
CA LEU A 45 -4.45 -4.59 18.43
C LEU A 45 -4.33 -4.48 16.90
N SER A 46 -4.21 -3.27 16.38
CA SER A 46 -3.69 -3.04 15.02
C SER A 46 -2.26 -2.55 15.14
N LEU A 47 -1.31 -3.28 14.54
CA LEU A 47 0.11 -3.02 14.58
C LEU A 47 0.65 -2.99 13.15
N ARG A 48 1.22 -1.87 12.73
CA ARG A 48 1.69 -1.69 11.35
C ARG A 48 3.07 -1.05 11.32
N VAL A 49 3.90 -1.42 10.34
CA VAL A 49 5.17 -0.74 10.00
C VAL A 49 6.08 -0.54 11.21
N SER A 50 6.18 -1.53 12.09
CA SER A 50 6.94 -1.40 13.34
C SER A 50 8.15 -2.33 13.37
N HIS A 51 9.09 -2.06 14.27
CA HIS A 51 10.32 -2.84 14.44
C HIS A 51 10.45 -3.30 15.88
N PHE A 52 10.66 -4.61 16.07
CA PHE A 52 10.88 -5.26 17.35
C PHE A 52 12.23 -5.95 17.33
N ILE A 53 13.22 -5.34 17.96
CA ILE A 53 14.61 -5.77 17.91
C ILE A 53 15.09 -6.15 19.31
N GLN A 54 15.66 -7.35 19.45
CA GLN A 54 16.32 -7.79 20.68
C GLN A 54 15.46 -7.68 21.96
N ASN A 55 14.14 -7.86 21.83
CA ASN A 55 13.25 -7.84 22.98
C ASN A 55 13.20 -9.20 23.67
N GLN A 56 13.03 -9.19 25.00
CA GLN A 56 13.10 -10.38 25.83
C GLN A 56 11.87 -10.57 26.72
N ALA A 57 11.33 -11.79 26.73
CA ALA A 57 10.32 -12.21 27.70
C ALA A 57 10.83 -13.38 28.55
N SER A 58 10.75 -13.26 29.88
CA SER A 58 11.09 -14.38 30.78
C SER A 58 10.03 -15.48 30.81
N SER A 59 8.93 -15.31 30.08
CA SER A 59 7.92 -16.34 29.86
C SER A 59 7.53 -16.43 28.39
N ARG A 60 6.66 -15.56 27.89
CA ARG A 60 6.04 -15.72 26.56
C ARG A 60 6.01 -14.44 25.76
N GLY A 61 6.19 -14.57 24.45
CA GLY A 61 6.10 -13.45 23.52
C GLY A 61 7.28 -12.50 23.68
N GLY A 62 8.45 -12.83 23.15
CA GLY A 62 9.66 -12.03 23.32
C GLY A 62 9.52 -10.62 22.76
N ALA A 63 8.78 -10.44 21.67
CA ALA A 63 8.27 -9.12 21.27
C ALA A 63 6.82 -8.92 21.73
N LEU A 64 5.91 -9.78 21.27
CA LEU A 64 4.46 -9.61 21.43
C LEU A 64 3.82 -10.76 22.20
N SER A 65 3.01 -10.43 23.20
CA SER A 65 2.07 -11.35 23.82
C SER A 65 0.63 -10.83 23.65
N LEU A 66 -0.17 -11.56 22.87
CA LEU A 66 -1.53 -11.16 22.49
C LEU A 66 -2.57 -12.07 23.15
N ARG A 67 -3.63 -11.47 23.69
CA ARG A 67 -4.82 -12.22 24.19
C ARG A 67 -6.14 -11.82 23.57
N GLY A 68 -6.15 -10.80 22.71
CA GLY A 68 -7.27 -10.45 21.85
C GLY A 68 -6.88 -10.56 20.37
N MET A 69 -7.83 -10.23 19.49
CA MET A 69 -7.60 -10.19 18.05
C MET A 69 -6.44 -9.26 17.69
N ALA A 70 -5.74 -9.54 16.60
CA ALA A 70 -4.74 -8.60 16.13
C ALA A 70 -4.53 -8.65 14.62
N GLU A 71 -4.22 -7.49 14.06
CA GLU A 71 -3.63 -7.36 12.74
C GLU A 71 -2.21 -6.85 12.91
N VAL A 72 -1.24 -7.64 12.47
CA VAL A 72 0.17 -7.26 12.47
C VAL A 72 0.65 -7.25 11.04
N GLU A 73 0.96 -6.06 10.53
CA GLU A 73 1.30 -5.87 9.13
C GLU A 73 2.65 -5.17 8.95
N GLU A 74 3.41 -5.63 7.96
CA GLU A 74 4.65 -4.98 7.50
C GLU A 74 5.62 -4.67 8.65
N THR A 75 5.68 -5.56 9.63
CA THR A 75 6.45 -5.39 10.86
C THR A 75 7.66 -6.32 10.85
N THR A 76 8.77 -5.81 11.37
CA THR A 76 10.01 -6.57 11.47
C THR A 76 10.24 -7.04 12.90
N PHE A 77 10.52 -8.33 13.07
CA PHE A 77 10.90 -8.96 14.33
C PHE A 77 12.30 -9.54 14.17
N PHE A 78 13.26 -9.05 14.93
CA PHE A 78 14.64 -9.44 14.80
C PHE A 78 15.28 -9.71 16.16
N GLU A 79 15.84 -10.90 16.33
CA GLU A 79 16.56 -11.32 17.54
C GLU A 79 15.77 -11.22 18.85
N ASN A 80 14.44 -11.32 18.80
CA ASN A 80 13.63 -11.42 20.01
C ASN A 80 13.72 -12.81 20.64
N VAL A 81 13.60 -12.89 21.97
CA VAL A 81 13.76 -14.14 22.73
C VAL A 81 12.67 -14.29 23.79
N ALA A 82 12.16 -15.51 23.94
CA ALA A 82 11.28 -15.88 25.04
C ALA A 82 11.73 -17.20 25.68
N ASP A 83 11.75 -17.24 27.01
CA ASP A 83 12.24 -18.42 27.75
C ASP A 83 11.31 -19.63 27.67
N VAL A 84 9.99 -19.42 27.49
CA VAL A 84 8.99 -20.50 27.47
C VAL A 84 8.37 -20.68 26.09
N ALA A 85 7.85 -19.64 25.46
CA ALA A 85 7.14 -19.79 24.18
C ALA A 85 7.04 -18.48 23.37
N GLY A 86 7.13 -18.59 22.04
CA GLY A 86 6.93 -17.47 21.12
C GLY A 86 8.03 -16.42 21.25
N CYS A 87 9.19 -16.64 20.63
CA CYS A 87 10.29 -15.69 20.66
C CYS A 87 9.89 -14.33 20.09
N ASP A 88 9.13 -14.32 19.00
CA ASP A 88 8.61 -13.11 18.40
C ASP A 88 7.18 -12.88 18.90
N LEU A 89 6.32 -13.89 18.76
CA LEU A 89 4.89 -13.76 19.03
C LEU A 89 4.33 -14.94 19.82
N ASN A 90 3.54 -14.64 20.86
CA ASN A 90 2.69 -15.61 21.54
C ASN A 90 1.23 -15.13 21.50
N VAL A 91 0.34 -15.94 20.96
CA VAL A 91 -1.10 -15.67 20.85
C VAL A 91 -1.86 -16.55 21.83
N VAL A 92 -2.73 -16.01 22.68
CA VAL A 92 -3.60 -16.78 23.58
C VAL A 92 -4.97 -16.11 23.61
N LEU A 93 -5.82 -16.46 22.67
CA LEU A 93 -7.14 -15.82 22.50
C LEU A 93 -8.12 -16.22 23.61
N GLY A 94 -8.97 -15.28 23.99
CA GLY A 94 -9.92 -15.41 25.10
C GLY A 94 -11.30 -15.92 24.67
N GLY A 95 -11.65 -15.81 23.38
CA GLY A 95 -13.02 -16.04 22.88
C GLY A 95 -13.12 -16.81 21.55
N ALA A 96 -14.29 -17.40 21.31
CA ALA A 96 -14.60 -18.09 20.05
C ALA A 96 -14.74 -17.09 18.90
N GLY A 97 -14.05 -17.34 17.77
CA GLY A 97 -14.09 -16.49 16.58
C GLY A 97 -13.09 -15.33 16.59
N GLU A 98 -12.26 -15.19 17.62
CA GLU A 98 -11.12 -14.28 17.61
C GLU A 98 -10.02 -14.84 16.68
N GLN A 99 -9.37 -13.96 15.91
CA GLN A 99 -8.29 -14.30 14.98
C GLN A 99 -7.13 -13.30 15.05
N VAL A 100 -5.90 -13.79 14.85
CA VAL A 100 -4.71 -12.98 14.59
C VAL A 100 -4.31 -13.11 13.12
N THR A 101 -4.15 -11.98 12.43
CA THR A 101 -3.65 -11.94 11.06
C THR A 101 -2.26 -11.33 11.03
N LEU A 102 -1.30 -12.05 10.46
CA LEU A 102 0.06 -11.61 10.20
C LEU A 102 0.24 -11.43 8.69
N ARG A 103 0.47 -10.20 8.22
CA ARG A 103 0.63 -9.89 6.79
C ARG A 103 1.97 -9.20 6.50
N GLY A 104 2.76 -9.70 5.56
CA GLY A 104 3.94 -8.97 5.09
C GLY A 104 5.04 -8.76 6.12
N ASN A 105 5.11 -9.58 7.18
CA ASN A 105 6.08 -9.39 8.26
C ASN A 105 7.39 -10.14 8.00
N SER A 106 8.51 -9.59 8.48
CA SER A 106 9.81 -10.28 8.51
C SER A 106 10.12 -10.75 9.92
N LEU A 107 10.33 -12.06 10.13
CA LEU A 107 10.64 -12.65 11.43
C LEU A 107 11.97 -13.41 11.37
N GLU A 108 12.98 -12.90 12.09
CA GLU A 108 14.37 -13.35 12.00
C GLU A 108 15.11 -13.30 13.35
N GLY A 109 16.29 -13.90 13.44
CA GLY A 109 17.18 -13.87 14.59
C GLY A 109 17.58 -15.23 15.16
N ASP A 110 18.83 -15.35 15.57
CA ASP A 110 19.42 -16.65 15.93
C ASP A 110 19.19 -17.04 17.40
N GLY A 111 18.77 -16.09 18.24
CA GLY A 111 18.54 -16.28 19.67
C GLY A 111 17.29 -17.10 20.03
N CYS A 112 16.46 -17.48 19.07
CA CYS A 112 15.21 -18.17 19.34
C CYS A 112 15.43 -19.67 19.60
N LEU A 113 15.43 -20.06 20.88
CA LEU A 113 15.60 -21.46 21.31
C LEU A 113 14.27 -22.23 21.45
N THR A 114 13.13 -21.54 21.38
CA THR A 114 11.78 -22.14 21.46
C THR A 114 11.16 -22.28 20.06
N GLN A 115 10.07 -21.56 19.81
CA GLN A 115 9.41 -21.38 18.52
C GLN A 115 9.18 -19.90 18.34
N ARG A 116 9.31 -19.39 17.11
CA ARG A 116 9.11 -17.95 16.84
C ARG A 116 7.70 -17.51 17.15
N ILE A 117 6.74 -18.31 16.69
CA ILE A 117 5.31 -18.07 16.88
C ILE A 117 4.72 -19.23 17.68
N GLU A 118 4.07 -18.91 18.78
CA GLU A 118 3.26 -19.85 19.55
C GLU A 118 1.78 -19.48 19.43
N ASN A 119 0.95 -20.46 19.09
CA ASN A 119 -0.50 -20.32 19.03
C ASN A 119 -1.23 -21.54 19.64
N PRO A 120 -1.40 -21.60 20.97
CA PRO A 120 -1.96 -22.75 21.65
C PRO A 120 -3.49 -22.77 21.70
N SER A 121 -4.21 -21.78 21.15
CA SER A 121 -5.68 -21.77 21.17
C SER A 121 -6.38 -20.79 20.21
N GLY A 122 -5.67 -19.94 19.48
CA GLY A 122 -6.26 -18.90 18.64
C GLY A 122 -6.34 -19.28 17.16
N LEU A 123 -7.31 -18.74 16.43
CA LEU A 123 -7.24 -18.79 14.96
C LEU A 123 -6.14 -17.85 14.48
N MET A 124 -5.36 -18.26 13.48
CA MET A 124 -4.31 -17.43 12.91
C MET A 124 -4.31 -17.49 11.39
N ARG A 125 -3.97 -16.37 10.76
CA ARG A 125 -3.75 -16.31 9.32
C ARG A 125 -2.39 -15.68 9.04
N GLN A 126 -1.58 -16.34 8.24
CA GLN A 126 -0.25 -15.89 7.84
C GLN A 126 -0.24 -15.64 6.34
N LEU A 127 -0.05 -14.38 5.95
CA LEU A 127 -0.08 -13.91 4.57
C LEU A 127 1.26 -13.27 4.23
N HIS A 128 1.99 -13.81 3.26
CA HIS A 128 3.20 -13.16 2.72
C HIS A 128 4.23 -12.77 3.79
N ASN A 129 4.39 -13.56 4.84
CA ASN A 129 5.44 -13.34 5.83
C ASN A 129 6.73 -14.03 5.39
N THR A 130 7.88 -13.44 5.69
CA THR A 130 9.17 -14.11 5.64
C THR A 130 9.55 -14.54 7.05
N ILE A 131 9.74 -15.83 7.26
CA ILE A 131 10.17 -16.38 8.55
C ILE A 131 11.44 -17.19 8.34
N TYR A 132 12.54 -16.73 8.94
CA TYR A 132 13.82 -17.41 8.87
C TYR A 132 14.19 -17.99 10.23
N ALA A 133 14.56 -19.26 10.29
CA ALA A 133 14.99 -19.94 11.50
C ALA A 133 16.30 -20.70 11.31
N LEU A 134 17.05 -20.92 12.39
CA LEU A 134 18.28 -21.73 12.38
C LEU A 134 17.99 -23.24 12.36
N PRO A 135 18.98 -24.09 11.99
CA PRO A 135 18.80 -25.54 11.96
C PRO A 135 18.36 -26.07 13.32
N GLY A 136 17.26 -26.83 13.34
CA GLY A 136 16.73 -27.43 14.56
C GLY A 136 15.87 -26.51 15.43
N ALA A 137 15.66 -25.24 15.03
CA ALA A 137 14.62 -24.39 15.60
C ALA A 137 13.24 -24.78 15.06
N ARG A 138 12.18 -24.52 15.85
CA ARG A 138 10.80 -24.57 15.37
C ARG A 138 10.39 -23.17 14.96
N VAL A 139 9.57 -23.05 13.91
CA VAL A 139 9.00 -21.76 13.50
C VAL A 139 7.68 -21.54 14.21
N LEU A 140 6.76 -22.48 14.08
CA LEU A 140 5.40 -22.33 14.57
C LEU A 140 4.96 -23.57 15.34
N ASN A 141 4.33 -23.36 16.48
CA ASN A 141 3.54 -24.39 17.13
C ASN A 141 2.08 -23.93 17.18
N SER A 142 1.17 -24.83 16.83
CA SER A 142 -0.26 -24.58 16.98
C SER A 142 -1.04 -25.82 17.42
N THR A 143 -2.09 -25.58 18.19
CA THR A 143 -3.16 -26.55 18.47
C THR A 143 -4.48 -26.15 17.78
N ALA A 144 -4.51 -24.96 17.17
CA ALA A 144 -5.66 -24.33 16.54
C ALA A 144 -5.37 -24.00 15.06
N GLU A 145 -6.42 -23.67 14.31
CA GLU A 145 -6.35 -23.47 12.87
C GLU A 145 -5.41 -22.32 12.48
N VAL A 146 -4.50 -22.59 11.54
CA VAL A 146 -3.61 -21.62 10.90
C VAL A 146 -3.70 -21.75 9.39
N GLU A 147 -4.08 -20.67 8.74
CA GLU A 147 -4.13 -20.54 7.28
C GLU A 147 -2.85 -19.87 6.76
N PHE A 148 -2.30 -20.39 5.67
CA PHE A 148 -1.08 -19.88 5.05
C PHE A 148 -1.30 -19.52 3.57
N LEU A 149 -0.93 -18.30 3.19
CA LEU A 149 -0.88 -17.87 1.79
C LEU A 149 0.41 -17.12 1.51
N GLY A 150 1.16 -17.54 0.50
CA GLY A 150 2.27 -16.75 -0.02
C GLY A 150 3.45 -16.57 0.93
N ASN A 151 3.58 -17.35 2.01
CA ASN A 151 4.66 -17.18 2.99
C ASN A 151 5.98 -17.77 2.47
N LEU A 152 7.09 -17.27 2.99
CA LEU A 152 8.43 -17.80 2.79
C LEU A 152 9.00 -18.25 4.15
N ILE A 153 9.05 -19.56 4.39
CA ILE A 153 9.44 -20.13 5.69
C ILE A 153 10.68 -21.00 5.56
N VAL A 154 11.80 -20.51 6.07
CA VAL A 154 13.12 -21.07 5.77
C VAL A 154 13.85 -21.47 7.04
N VAL A 155 14.25 -22.74 7.13
CA VAL A 155 15.32 -23.16 8.05
C VAL A 155 16.66 -23.06 7.31
N GLY A 156 17.44 -22.03 7.61
CA GLY A 156 18.76 -21.85 7.02
C GLY A 156 19.85 -22.60 7.77
N GLY A 157 20.96 -22.89 7.09
CA GLY A 157 22.18 -23.49 7.62
C GLY A 157 23.25 -23.57 6.51
N SER A 158 24.51 -23.29 6.82
CA SER A 158 25.57 -23.41 5.82
C SER A 158 25.72 -24.87 5.37
N SER A 159 26.17 -25.12 4.14
CA SER A 159 26.53 -26.48 3.68
C SER A 159 27.59 -27.15 4.58
N SER A 160 28.32 -26.36 5.37
CA SER A 160 29.27 -26.78 6.41
C SER A 160 28.66 -27.08 7.79
N ASP A 161 27.45 -26.60 8.12
CA ASP A 161 26.81 -26.79 9.45
C ASP A 161 26.00 -28.08 9.56
N ARG A 162 25.99 -28.92 8.52
CA ARG A 162 25.30 -30.23 8.54
C ARG A 162 25.88 -31.25 9.54
N GLN A 163 26.83 -30.86 10.39
CA GLN A 163 27.50 -31.78 11.32
C GLN A 163 27.19 -31.60 12.81
N ALA A 164 26.26 -30.74 13.20
CA ALA A 164 25.91 -30.57 14.62
C ALA A 164 24.39 -30.63 14.91
N SER A 165 23.72 -31.74 14.56
CA SER A 165 22.55 -32.16 15.35
C SER A 165 22.30 -33.66 15.22
N LYS A 166 22.79 -34.42 16.21
CA LYS A 166 22.20 -35.71 16.60
C LYS A 166 21.13 -35.43 17.65
N SER A 167 20.01 -34.87 17.23
CA SER A 167 18.78 -34.75 18.02
C SER A 167 17.65 -34.48 17.04
N SER A 168 16.57 -35.28 17.10
CA SER A 168 15.41 -35.31 16.19
C SER A 168 15.19 -34.01 15.41
N THR A 169 15.26 -34.03 14.08
CA THR A 169 14.92 -32.90 13.21
C THR A 169 13.56 -32.35 13.62
N LYS A 170 13.56 -31.23 14.37
CA LYS A 170 12.32 -30.53 14.69
C LYS A 170 11.77 -29.99 13.38
N THR A 171 10.50 -30.26 13.14
CA THR A 171 9.74 -29.74 12.00
C THR A 171 9.58 -28.23 12.10
N LEU A 172 9.49 -27.53 10.97
CA LEU A 172 9.11 -26.11 10.91
C LEU A 172 7.87 -25.82 11.74
N CYS A 173 6.82 -26.60 11.48
CA CYS A 173 5.55 -26.50 12.19
C CYS A 173 5.32 -27.73 13.07
N ALA A 174 4.88 -27.50 14.31
CA ALA A 174 4.36 -28.52 15.19
C ALA A 174 2.83 -28.43 15.21
N ASP A 175 2.17 -29.37 14.53
CA ASP A 175 0.72 -29.53 14.61
C ASP A 175 0.38 -30.43 15.80
N PHE A 176 -0.32 -29.88 16.78
CA PHE A 176 -0.84 -30.60 17.93
C PHE A 176 -2.36 -30.85 17.84
N GLY A 177 -3.02 -30.32 16.82
CA GLY A 177 -4.42 -30.55 16.49
C GLY A 177 -4.58 -31.53 15.33
N SER A 178 -5.81 -31.85 14.97
CA SER A 178 -6.10 -32.61 13.75
C SER A 178 -6.44 -31.64 12.62
N GLY A 179 -5.54 -31.48 11.64
CA GLY A 179 -5.77 -30.59 10.49
C GLY A 179 -5.68 -29.12 10.85
N ALA A 180 -4.81 -28.77 11.80
CA ALA A 180 -4.70 -27.40 12.29
C ALA A 180 -4.03 -26.49 11.24
N PHE A 181 -3.29 -27.01 10.28
CA PHE A 181 -2.64 -26.21 9.25
C PHE A 181 -3.30 -26.38 7.88
N GLN A 182 -3.55 -25.25 7.23
CA GLN A 182 -4.18 -25.18 5.93
C GLN A 182 -3.39 -24.27 5.00
N SER A 183 -2.99 -24.80 3.85
CA SER A 183 -2.35 -24.00 2.81
C SER A 183 -3.36 -23.53 1.78
N LEU A 184 -3.36 -22.22 1.54
CA LEU A 184 -4.09 -21.55 0.46
C LEU A 184 -3.21 -21.34 -0.79
N GLY A 185 -1.97 -21.82 -0.77
CA GLY A 185 -1.05 -21.80 -1.91
C GLY A 185 0.06 -20.76 -1.85
N ALA A 186 0.96 -20.86 -2.84
CA ALA A 186 2.11 -19.97 -3.03
C ALA A 186 3.08 -19.91 -1.84
N ASN A 187 3.02 -20.86 -0.90
CA ASN A 187 3.98 -20.90 0.19
C ASN A 187 5.28 -21.55 -0.31
N VAL A 188 6.42 -20.96 0.04
CA VAL A 188 7.75 -21.52 -0.21
C VAL A 188 8.36 -21.88 1.14
N ALA A 189 8.73 -23.15 1.33
CA ALA A 189 9.25 -23.60 2.61
C ALA A 189 10.35 -24.66 2.51
N THR A 190 11.14 -24.82 3.56
CA THR A 190 12.20 -25.84 3.60
C THR A 190 11.72 -27.26 3.87
N ASP A 191 10.54 -27.41 4.47
CA ASP A 191 9.87 -28.71 4.67
C ASP A 191 8.34 -28.56 4.58
N ASP A 192 7.63 -29.68 4.55
CA ASP A 192 6.18 -29.78 4.37
C ASP A 192 5.38 -29.90 5.68
N SER A 193 6.03 -29.71 6.83
CA SER A 193 5.40 -29.95 8.14
C SER A 193 4.26 -28.99 8.50
N CYS A 194 4.13 -27.88 7.78
CA CYS A 194 3.02 -26.94 7.89
C CYS A 194 1.84 -27.28 6.96
N ALA A 195 1.75 -28.52 6.46
CA ALA A 195 0.71 -28.99 5.55
C ALA A 195 0.63 -28.20 4.21
N PHE A 196 1.78 -27.78 3.69
CA PHE A 196 1.94 -27.14 2.37
C PHE A 196 1.66 -28.11 1.23
N THR A 197 0.38 -28.41 1.04
CA THR A 197 -0.14 -29.44 0.15
C THR A 197 -0.85 -28.85 -1.07
N HIS A 198 -0.96 -27.52 -1.15
CA HIS A 198 -1.59 -26.86 -2.29
C HIS A 198 -0.69 -26.97 -3.52
N PRO A 199 -1.22 -27.16 -4.76
CA PRO A 199 -0.39 -27.37 -5.95
C PRO A 199 0.65 -26.27 -6.26
N ASN A 200 0.38 -25.04 -5.81
CA ASN A 200 1.27 -23.90 -6.02
C ASN A 200 2.28 -23.69 -4.87
N ASP A 201 2.25 -24.51 -3.83
CA ASP A 201 3.30 -24.51 -2.80
C ASP A 201 4.62 -25.05 -3.38
N LEU A 202 5.72 -24.72 -2.73
CA LEU A 202 7.05 -25.19 -3.11
C LEU A 202 7.88 -25.56 -1.87
N ILE A 203 8.25 -26.83 -1.79
CA ILE A 203 9.21 -27.31 -0.78
C ILE A 203 10.62 -27.31 -1.38
N THR A 204 11.50 -26.46 -0.85
CA THR A 204 12.87 -26.30 -1.34
C THR A 204 13.83 -25.93 -0.21
N SER A 205 15.03 -26.50 -0.24
CA SER A 205 16.12 -26.14 0.68
C SER A 205 16.96 -24.95 0.20
N ALA A 206 16.70 -24.44 -1.02
CA ALA A 206 17.45 -23.35 -1.62
C ALA A 206 16.49 -22.33 -2.25
N PRO A 207 15.78 -21.53 -1.44
CA PRO A 207 14.81 -20.57 -1.95
C PRO A 207 15.45 -19.35 -2.65
N GLY A 208 16.75 -19.10 -2.49
CA GLY A 208 17.43 -17.94 -3.09
C GLY A 208 17.32 -16.67 -2.27
N LEU A 209 17.75 -16.72 -1.00
CA LEU A 209 17.75 -15.54 -0.12
C LEU A 209 19.10 -14.83 -0.14
N LEU A 210 19.06 -13.51 -0.06
CA LEU A 210 20.22 -12.68 0.24
C LEU A 210 20.56 -12.70 1.74
N ALA A 211 21.71 -12.12 2.09
CA ALA A 211 22.02 -11.83 3.48
C ALA A 211 20.99 -10.85 4.07
N PRO A 212 20.70 -10.94 5.38
CA PRO A 212 19.80 -9.98 6.01
C PRO A 212 20.48 -8.61 6.06
N ASP A 213 19.70 -7.55 5.99
CA ASP A 213 20.16 -6.20 6.27
C ASP A 213 20.31 -5.94 7.79
N ALA A 214 20.64 -4.70 8.16
CA ALA A 214 20.84 -4.30 9.56
C ALA A 214 19.57 -4.42 10.43
N ASN A 215 18.39 -4.52 9.81
CA ASN A 215 17.12 -4.67 10.50
C ASN A 215 16.63 -6.13 10.50
N GLY A 216 17.40 -7.06 9.94
CA GLY A 216 16.99 -8.46 9.85
C GLY A 216 15.99 -8.74 8.73
N ILE A 217 16.00 -7.94 7.65
CA ILE A 217 15.17 -8.19 6.47
C ILE A 217 16.02 -8.86 5.40
N ARG A 218 15.60 -10.04 4.93
CA ARG A 218 16.23 -10.75 3.81
C ARG A 218 15.55 -10.43 2.51
N GLY A 219 16.32 -9.88 1.57
CA GLY A 219 15.91 -9.80 0.17
C GLY A 219 15.94 -11.17 -0.52
N LEU A 220 15.27 -11.26 -1.66
CA LEU A 220 15.39 -12.38 -2.60
C LEU A 220 16.51 -12.09 -3.61
N SER A 221 17.23 -13.12 -4.05
CA SER A 221 18.08 -13.00 -5.22
C SER A 221 17.21 -12.93 -6.50
N PRO A 222 17.70 -12.33 -7.60
CA PRO A 222 16.92 -12.24 -8.84
C PRO A 222 16.51 -13.60 -9.44
N ASP A 223 17.22 -14.67 -9.11
CA ASP A 223 16.96 -16.05 -9.54
C ASP A 223 16.22 -16.90 -8.48
N SER A 224 15.73 -16.25 -7.43
CA SER A 224 14.97 -16.91 -6.36
C SER A 224 13.71 -17.56 -6.92
N VAL A 225 13.43 -18.78 -6.43
CA VAL A 225 12.19 -19.51 -6.78
C VAL A 225 10.94 -18.97 -6.08
N ALA A 226 11.13 -18.01 -5.17
CA ALA A 226 10.04 -17.29 -4.51
C ALA A 226 9.55 -16.07 -5.32
N VAL A 227 10.27 -15.68 -6.38
CA VAL A 227 9.87 -14.57 -7.25
C VAL A 227 8.62 -14.94 -8.05
N ASP A 228 7.64 -14.02 -8.10
CA ASP A 228 6.37 -14.11 -8.85
C ASP A 228 5.57 -15.41 -8.62
N ARG A 229 5.76 -16.00 -7.44
CA ARG A 229 5.14 -17.29 -7.07
C ARG A 229 3.70 -17.14 -6.58
N GLY A 230 3.35 -15.95 -6.12
CA GLY A 230 2.05 -15.58 -5.57
C GLY A 230 0.95 -15.35 -6.60
N PRO A 231 -0.25 -14.95 -6.12
CA PRO A 231 -1.38 -14.62 -6.98
C PRO A 231 -1.13 -13.33 -7.78
N PHE A 232 -1.74 -13.23 -8.97
CA PHE A 232 -1.70 -12.02 -9.81
C PHE A 232 -2.87 -11.03 -9.54
N GLY A 233 -3.93 -11.49 -8.87
CA GLY A 233 -5.18 -10.76 -8.65
C GLY A 233 -5.65 -10.84 -7.21
N LEU A 234 -6.82 -10.26 -6.93
CA LEU A 234 -7.46 -10.34 -5.61
C LEU A 234 -7.64 -11.81 -5.21
N VAL A 235 -7.42 -12.07 -3.93
CA VAL A 235 -7.65 -13.37 -3.31
C VAL A 235 -8.93 -13.30 -2.50
N PHE A 236 -9.70 -14.38 -2.54
CA PHE A 236 -10.97 -14.49 -1.85
C PHE A 236 -10.81 -15.44 -0.66
N LEU A 237 -10.69 -14.86 0.52
CA LEU A 237 -10.45 -15.60 1.76
C LEU A 237 -11.77 -15.90 2.47
N PRO A 238 -11.95 -17.12 3.02
CA PRO A 238 -13.12 -17.43 3.83
C PRO A 238 -13.11 -16.59 5.11
N THR A 239 -14.29 -16.16 5.55
CA THR A 239 -14.50 -15.48 6.83
C THR A 239 -15.72 -16.07 7.54
N ALA A 240 -15.89 -15.76 8.82
CA ALA A 240 -17.08 -16.19 9.57
C ALA A 240 -18.40 -15.70 8.93
N SER A 241 -18.36 -14.60 8.17
CA SER A 241 -19.51 -13.98 7.50
C SER A 241 -19.61 -14.26 5.99
N GLY A 242 -18.69 -15.05 5.42
CA GLY A 242 -18.69 -15.38 4.00
C GLY A 242 -17.30 -15.41 3.39
N VAL A 243 -17.05 -14.52 2.43
CA VAL A 243 -15.79 -14.42 1.70
C VAL A 243 -15.39 -12.95 1.62
N GLU A 244 -14.12 -12.67 1.88
CA GLU A 244 -13.52 -11.34 1.82
C GLU A 244 -12.53 -11.29 0.65
N ALA A 245 -12.65 -10.26 -0.19
CA ALA A 245 -11.65 -9.95 -1.19
C ALA A 245 -10.49 -9.22 -0.51
N VAL A 246 -9.26 -9.71 -0.69
CA VAL A 246 -8.05 -9.10 -0.17
C VAL A 246 -7.03 -8.87 -1.27
N LEU A 247 -6.20 -7.84 -1.11
CA LEU A 247 -4.98 -7.75 -1.88
C LEU A 247 -4.09 -8.96 -1.55
N PRO A 248 -3.50 -9.61 -2.58
CA PRO A 248 -2.68 -10.79 -2.35
C PRO A 248 -1.53 -10.49 -1.39
N CYS A 249 -0.73 -9.45 -1.66
CA CYS A 249 0.44 -9.09 -0.85
C CYS A 249 0.44 -7.65 -0.30
N GLY A 250 -0.72 -6.99 -0.27
CA GLY A 250 -0.83 -5.57 0.09
C GLY A 250 -0.38 -4.63 -1.03
N TYR A 251 -0.18 -3.34 -0.70
CA TYR A 251 0.24 -2.31 -1.66
C TYR A 251 1.73 -1.98 -1.58
N ARG A 252 2.44 -2.35 -0.51
CA ARG A 252 3.90 -2.23 -0.39
C ARG A 252 4.49 -3.38 0.40
N ASP A 253 5.78 -3.60 0.25
CA ASP A 253 6.55 -4.57 1.02
C ASP A 253 7.07 -3.98 2.33
N VAL A 254 7.69 -4.80 3.18
CA VAL A 254 8.21 -4.37 4.50
C VAL A 254 9.31 -3.28 4.41
N ARG A 255 9.87 -3.04 3.22
CA ARG A 255 10.88 -1.99 2.95
C ARG A 255 10.26 -0.75 2.31
N GLY A 256 8.96 -0.77 2.03
CA GLY A 256 8.21 0.31 1.40
C GLY A 256 8.21 0.26 -0.13
N LEU A 257 8.72 -0.79 -0.78
CA LEU A 257 8.63 -0.93 -2.24
C LEU A 257 7.20 -1.29 -2.63
N GLY A 258 6.63 -0.63 -3.65
CA GLY A 258 5.27 -0.89 -4.11
C GLY A 258 5.04 -2.32 -4.61
N ARG A 259 3.83 -2.83 -4.41
CA ARG A 259 3.38 -4.20 -4.73
C ARG A 259 2.15 -4.25 -5.65
N PRO A 260 1.98 -5.34 -6.43
CA PRO A 260 2.98 -6.37 -6.78
C PRO A 260 4.05 -5.84 -7.74
N GLN A 261 5.15 -6.59 -7.89
CA GLN A 261 6.21 -6.34 -8.88
C GLN A 261 6.10 -7.32 -10.05
N ASP A 262 6.81 -7.03 -11.15
CA ASP A 262 7.02 -7.93 -12.30
C ASP A 262 8.48 -8.41 -12.21
N GLY A 263 8.75 -9.24 -11.20
CA GLY A 263 10.11 -9.57 -10.75
C GLY A 263 10.89 -10.42 -11.75
N ASP A 264 10.21 -11.27 -12.52
CA ASP A 264 10.80 -12.08 -13.59
C ASP A 264 10.78 -11.39 -14.98
N GLY A 265 10.06 -10.27 -15.08
CA GLY A 265 10.01 -9.41 -16.26
C GLY A 265 9.15 -9.96 -17.39
N ASP A 266 8.25 -10.92 -17.14
CA ASP A 266 7.32 -11.48 -18.13
C ASP A 266 6.13 -10.57 -18.47
N GLY A 267 5.96 -9.47 -17.73
CA GLY A 267 4.89 -8.49 -17.91
C GLY A 267 3.66 -8.74 -17.04
N VAL A 268 3.68 -9.77 -16.19
CA VAL A 268 2.60 -10.13 -15.28
C VAL A 268 3.02 -9.84 -13.85
N PHE A 269 2.49 -8.76 -13.30
CA PHE A 269 2.73 -8.41 -11.91
C PHE A 269 2.14 -9.46 -10.95
N ARG A 270 3.01 -10.11 -10.17
CA ARG A 270 2.63 -11.08 -9.14
C ARG A 270 3.33 -10.74 -7.84
N CYS A 271 2.78 -11.29 -6.77
CA CYS A 271 3.44 -11.18 -5.48
C CYS A 271 4.56 -12.20 -5.39
N ASP A 272 5.70 -11.78 -4.88
CA ASP A 272 6.69 -12.71 -4.37
C ASP A 272 6.15 -13.44 -3.12
N SER A 273 6.67 -14.65 -2.89
CA SER A 273 6.43 -15.33 -1.62
C SER A 273 7.29 -14.67 -0.52
N GLY A 274 6.64 -14.19 0.53
CA GLY A 274 7.26 -13.52 1.67
C GLY A 274 7.07 -12.01 1.73
N ALA A 275 7.81 -11.38 2.64
CA ALA A 275 7.62 -10.00 3.07
C ALA A 275 8.27 -8.94 2.16
N VAL A 276 9.03 -9.38 1.16
CA VAL A 276 9.79 -8.53 0.24
C VAL A 276 9.44 -8.85 -1.21
N GLU A 277 9.53 -7.85 -2.09
CA GLU A 277 9.49 -8.06 -3.55
C GLU A 277 10.88 -7.89 -4.19
N VAL A 278 11.15 -8.59 -5.29
CA VAL A 278 12.19 -8.21 -6.25
C VAL A 278 11.67 -7.08 -7.12
N GLN A 279 12.43 -5.98 -7.18
CA GLN A 279 12.08 -4.85 -8.04
C GLN A 279 12.16 -5.26 -9.52
N GLY A 280 11.02 -5.18 -10.23
CA GLY A 280 10.91 -5.62 -11.63
C GLY A 280 11.35 -4.59 -12.67
N GLY A 281 11.35 -3.29 -12.31
CA GLY A 281 11.67 -2.19 -13.22
C GLY A 281 12.85 -1.33 -12.77
N PRO A 282 13.34 -0.41 -13.60
CA PRO A 282 14.35 0.57 -13.20
C PRO A 282 13.76 1.60 -12.23
N ASP A 283 14.63 2.24 -11.45
CA ASP A 283 14.22 3.35 -10.58
C ASP A 283 13.55 4.46 -11.39
N ILE A 284 12.49 5.04 -10.84
CA ILE A 284 11.73 6.11 -11.49
C ILE A 284 12.33 7.50 -11.24
N GLY A 285 11.96 8.44 -12.10
CA GLY A 285 12.35 9.85 -12.01
C GLY A 285 11.27 10.75 -12.58
N SER A 286 11.58 12.03 -12.81
CA SER A 286 10.57 13.02 -13.24
C SER A 286 9.72 12.63 -14.46
N ALA A 287 10.22 11.73 -15.30
CA ALA A 287 9.50 11.19 -16.45
C ALA A 287 8.18 10.50 -16.08
N GLN A 288 8.04 9.95 -14.87
CA GLN A 288 6.79 9.38 -14.38
C GLN A 288 5.76 10.44 -13.90
N THR A 289 6.05 11.73 -14.08
CA THR A 289 5.01 12.76 -13.98
C THR A 289 4.05 12.63 -15.16
N ALA A 290 2.88 12.05 -14.89
CA ALA A 290 1.87 11.76 -15.90
C ALA A 290 0.51 11.43 -15.26
N ALA A 291 -0.51 11.34 -16.11
CA ALA A 291 -1.77 10.70 -15.83
C ALA A 291 -1.68 9.25 -16.29
N TYR A 292 -2.26 8.34 -15.51
CA TYR A 292 -2.32 6.92 -15.79
C TYR A 292 -3.76 6.41 -15.65
N TYR A 293 -4.10 5.37 -16.40
CA TYR A 293 -5.42 4.75 -16.36
C TYR A 293 -5.37 3.28 -16.80
N ASP A 294 -6.42 2.55 -16.48
CA ASP A 294 -6.66 1.22 -17.05
C ASP A 294 -7.60 1.38 -18.27
N THR A 295 -7.18 0.89 -19.43
CA THR A 295 -7.99 1.00 -20.66
C THR A 295 -9.33 0.29 -20.57
N SER A 296 -9.40 -0.81 -19.82
CA SER A 296 -10.65 -1.53 -19.56
C SER A 296 -11.56 -0.78 -18.59
N ARG A 297 -11.04 0.23 -17.89
CA ARG A 297 -11.74 1.06 -16.91
C ARG A 297 -11.74 2.54 -17.29
N SER A 298 -11.78 2.81 -18.60
CA SER A 298 -11.83 4.18 -19.13
C SER A 298 -12.99 4.97 -18.50
N GLY A 299 -12.66 6.09 -17.84
CA GLY A 299 -13.59 6.89 -17.04
C GLY A 299 -13.10 7.14 -15.61
N GLU A 300 -12.07 6.44 -15.17
CA GLU A 300 -11.32 6.75 -13.94
C GLU A 300 -9.82 6.76 -14.21
N GLY A 301 -9.03 7.33 -13.31
CA GLY A 301 -7.59 7.41 -13.47
C GLY A 301 -6.87 8.14 -12.35
N VAL A 302 -5.56 8.24 -12.49
CA VAL A 302 -4.66 8.79 -11.47
C VAL A 302 -3.69 9.78 -12.09
N PHE A 303 -3.52 10.91 -11.43
CA PHE A 303 -2.51 11.93 -11.74
C PHE A 303 -1.37 11.80 -10.75
N VAL A 304 -0.14 11.71 -11.29
CA VAL A 304 1.09 11.65 -10.52
C VAL A 304 1.96 12.81 -10.95
N ASP A 305 2.32 13.68 -10.00
CA ASP A 305 3.35 14.71 -10.20
C ASP A 305 4.54 14.41 -9.29
N LEU A 306 5.70 14.12 -9.87
CA LEU A 306 6.93 13.97 -9.09
C LEU A 306 7.50 15.34 -8.78
N ILE A 307 7.51 15.73 -7.51
CA ILE A 307 7.83 17.09 -7.07
C ILE A 307 9.25 17.25 -6.53
N GLY A 308 10.05 16.17 -6.57
CA GLY A 308 11.45 16.16 -6.15
C GLY A 308 11.61 15.71 -4.70
N GLY A 309 12.87 15.55 -4.26
CA GLY A 309 13.16 15.08 -2.89
C GLY A 309 12.66 13.65 -2.58
N GLY A 310 12.42 12.83 -3.61
CA GLY A 310 11.83 11.50 -3.45
C GLY A 310 10.33 11.51 -3.20
N LEU A 311 9.63 12.60 -3.53
CA LEU A 311 8.19 12.75 -3.30
C LEU A 311 7.38 12.89 -4.60
N ALA A 312 6.15 12.41 -4.55
CA ALA A 312 5.14 12.59 -5.57
C ALA A 312 3.81 13.05 -4.96
N THR A 313 3.08 13.96 -5.60
CA THR A 313 1.65 14.12 -5.29
C THR A 313 0.84 13.19 -6.17
N VAL A 314 -0.10 12.47 -5.57
CA VAL A 314 -0.98 11.53 -6.26
C VAL A 314 -2.42 11.99 -6.08
N SER A 315 -3.18 12.02 -7.17
CA SER A 315 -4.61 12.36 -7.17
C SER A 315 -5.38 11.34 -7.99
N VAL A 316 -6.34 10.65 -7.37
CA VAL A 316 -7.16 9.62 -8.01
C VAL A 316 -8.54 10.20 -8.28
N PHE A 317 -9.04 10.06 -9.49
CA PHE A 317 -10.38 10.46 -9.90
C PHE A 317 -11.19 9.21 -10.24
N THR A 318 -12.20 8.92 -9.42
CA THR A 318 -12.98 7.68 -9.47
C THR A 318 -14.42 7.95 -8.99
N TYR A 319 -15.09 6.92 -8.48
CA TYR A 319 -16.50 6.93 -8.09
C TYR A 319 -16.66 6.40 -6.66
N GLY A 320 -17.80 6.67 -6.04
CA GLY A 320 -18.16 6.13 -4.74
C GLY A 320 -18.68 4.69 -4.82
N PRO A 321 -18.63 3.90 -3.72
CA PRO A 321 -19.19 2.54 -3.67
C PRO A 321 -20.70 2.50 -3.95
N ASN A 322 -21.40 3.59 -3.60
CA ASN A 322 -22.83 3.76 -3.81
C ASN A 322 -23.16 4.57 -5.08
N GLY A 323 -22.16 4.88 -5.91
CA GLY A 323 -22.26 5.78 -7.05
C GLY A 323 -21.88 7.21 -6.69
N GLY A 324 -21.96 8.11 -7.68
CA GLY A 324 -21.44 9.46 -7.57
C GLY A 324 -19.92 9.52 -7.74
N MET A 325 -19.38 10.71 -7.94
CA MET A 325 -17.95 10.91 -8.11
C MET A 325 -17.22 10.86 -6.76
N ALA A 326 -15.99 10.38 -6.79
CA ALA A 326 -15.06 10.48 -5.68
C ALA A 326 -13.69 10.92 -6.22
N TRP A 327 -12.91 11.57 -5.36
CA TRP A 327 -11.51 11.79 -5.64
C TRP A 327 -10.70 11.64 -4.37
N PHE A 328 -9.49 11.13 -4.53
CA PHE A 328 -8.54 10.96 -3.45
C PHE A 328 -7.27 11.74 -3.72
N THR A 329 -6.62 12.22 -2.68
CA THR A 329 -5.32 12.90 -2.79
C THR A 329 -4.37 12.39 -1.72
N GLY A 330 -3.09 12.28 -2.04
CA GLY A 330 -2.07 11.91 -1.07
C GLY A 330 -0.67 12.30 -1.52
N LEU A 331 0.26 12.31 -0.57
CA LEU A 331 1.68 12.49 -0.82
C LEU A 331 2.36 11.12 -0.78
N GLY A 332 2.96 10.73 -1.91
CA GLY A 332 3.67 9.48 -2.05
C GLY A 332 5.18 9.62 -1.93
N GLN A 333 5.82 8.56 -1.44
CA GLN A 333 7.27 8.35 -1.48
C GLN A 333 7.65 7.62 -2.75
N VAL A 334 8.77 8.02 -3.35
CA VAL A 334 9.41 7.30 -4.45
C VAL A 334 10.33 6.25 -3.86
N VAL A 335 10.01 4.97 -4.09
CA VAL A 335 10.81 3.84 -3.64
C VAL A 335 11.08 2.95 -4.85
N GLY A 336 12.33 2.93 -5.29
CA GLY A 336 12.74 2.14 -6.46
C GLY A 336 11.97 2.52 -7.71
N ASN A 337 11.28 1.54 -8.29
CA ASN A 337 10.43 1.72 -9.48
C ASN A 337 8.97 2.10 -9.15
N SER A 338 8.68 2.60 -7.95
CA SER A 338 7.31 2.81 -7.48
C SER A 338 7.08 4.14 -6.77
N VAL A 339 5.82 4.59 -6.78
CA VAL A 339 5.31 5.63 -5.88
C VAL A 339 4.37 4.97 -4.88
N VAL A 340 4.60 5.17 -3.59
CA VAL A 340 3.81 4.58 -2.50
C VAL A 340 3.20 5.67 -1.64
N VAL A 341 1.89 5.66 -1.49
CA VAL A 341 1.08 6.62 -0.74
C VAL A 341 0.46 5.92 0.46
N ASP A 342 0.95 6.22 1.65
CA ASP A 342 0.51 5.54 2.88
C ASP A 342 -0.80 6.12 3.41
N ASP A 343 -0.96 7.43 3.23
CA ASP A 343 -2.12 8.22 3.64
C ASP A 343 -2.78 8.82 2.40
N LEU A 344 -3.70 8.07 1.82
CA LEU A 344 -4.57 8.55 0.76
C LEU A 344 -5.85 9.08 1.39
N ASP A 345 -6.21 10.33 1.12
CA ASP A 345 -7.35 11.00 1.75
C ASP A 345 -8.54 11.15 0.81
N LEU A 346 -9.74 10.86 1.33
CA LEU A 346 -11.02 11.27 0.78
C LEU A 346 -11.45 12.59 1.43
N THR A 347 -11.75 13.59 0.62
CA THR A 347 -12.19 14.91 1.11
C THR A 347 -13.71 14.99 1.18
N SER A 348 -14.26 15.76 2.12
CA SER A 348 -15.70 16.04 2.20
C SER A 348 -16.00 17.43 2.80
N GLY A 349 -17.28 17.81 2.83
CA GLY A 349 -17.78 19.02 3.49
C GLY A 349 -17.87 20.28 2.61
N GLY A 350 -17.24 20.27 1.43
CA GLY A 350 -17.28 21.40 0.50
C GLY A 350 -18.62 21.56 -0.22
N ARG A 351 -18.87 22.78 -0.73
CA ARG A 351 -20.00 23.14 -1.60
C ARG A 351 -19.52 24.11 -2.67
N PHE A 352 -20.13 24.05 -3.86
CA PHE A 352 -19.72 24.93 -4.95
C PHE A 352 -20.07 26.41 -4.71
N GLY A 353 -19.28 27.30 -5.32
CA GLY A 353 -19.63 28.71 -5.50
C GLY A 353 -19.55 29.54 -4.21
N ALA A 354 -20.49 30.47 -4.06
CA ALA A 354 -20.54 31.39 -2.90
C ALA A 354 -20.83 30.69 -1.56
N ALA A 355 -21.29 29.43 -1.60
CA ALA A 355 -21.51 28.61 -0.42
C ALA A 355 -20.27 27.81 0.02
N PHE A 356 -19.15 27.92 -0.71
CA PHE A 356 -17.90 27.28 -0.34
C PHE A 356 -17.37 27.87 0.97
N ASP A 357 -16.94 27.00 1.86
CA ASP A 357 -16.31 27.33 3.14
C ASP A 357 -15.10 26.42 3.32
N ALA A 358 -13.90 27.00 3.37
CA ALA A 358 -12.65 26.25 3.51
C ALA A 358 -12.56 25.56 4.89
N ASP A 359 -13.19 26.13 5.92
CA ASP A 359 -13.16 25.58 7.27
C ASP A 359 -14.07 24.36 7.43
N ALA A 360 -15.00 24.15 6.49
CA ALA A 360 -15.86 22.98 6.43
C ALA A 360 -15.17 21.76 5.78
N ILE A 361 -14.02 21.95 5.15
CA ILE A 361 -13.30 20.89 4.43
C ILE A 361 -12.65 19.94 5.44
N THR A 362 -13.04 18.67 5.35
CA THR A 362 -12.43 17.59 6.13
C THR A 362 -11.74 16.59 5.21
N ARG A 363 -10.63 16.02 5.68
CA ARG A 363 -9.88 14.96 4.99
C ARG A 363 -9.84 13.75 5.90
N GLN A 364 -10.27 12.62 5.38
CA GLN A 364 -10.25 11.35 6.08
C GLN A 364 -9.43 10.35 5.25
N ARG A 365 -8.47 9.69 5.90
CA ARG A 365 -7.70 8.61 5.30
C ARG A 365 -8.65 7.50 4.82
N VAL A 366 -8.61 7.20 3.54
CA VAL A 366 -9.44 6.17 2.89
C VAL A 366 -8.66 4.88 2.62
N GLY A 367 -7.33 4.93 2.64
CA GLY A 367 -6.49 3.75 2.43
C GLY A 367 -5.05 4.08 2.07
N GLY A 368 -4.31 3.04 1.68
CA GLY A 368 -2.99 3.14 1.06
C GLY A 368 -3.05 2.83 -0.44
N LEU A 369 -2.06 3.31 -1.20
CA LEU A 369 -1.97 3.09 -2.64
C LEU A 369 -0.52 2.95 -3.08
N SER A 370 -0.27 2.12 -4.09
CA SER A 370 0.99 2.13 -4.83
C SER A 370 0.78 2.19 -6.33
N LEU A 371 1.73 2.82 -7.01
CA LEU A 371 1.93 2.74 -8.46
C LEU A 371 3.30 2.13 -8.72
N VAL A 372 3.32 0.99 -9.41
CA VAL A 372 4.56 0.31 -9.82
C VAL A 372 4.75 0.46 -11.33
N PHE A 373 5.94 0.90 -11.72
CA PHE A 373 6.29 1.16 -13.12
C PHE A 373 7.26 0.10 -13.65
N PRO A 374 6.93 -0.59 -14.75
CA PRO A 374 7.79 -1.64 -15.32
C PRO A 374 8.95 -1.03 -16.09
N ASP A 375 8.73 0.15 -16.67
CA ASP A 375 9.71 0.93 -17.41
C ASP A 375 9.33 2.41 -17.35
N CYS A 376 10.05 3.23 -18.12
CA CYS A 376 9.80 4.67 -18.16
C CYS A 376 8.48 5.06 -18.83
N GLU A 377 8.10 4.38 -19.90
CA GLU A 377 6.94 4.77 -20.71
C GLU A 377 5.63 4.22 -20.16
N ALA A 378 5.63 3.07 -19.50
CA ALA A 378 4.44 2.33 -19.07
C ALA A 378 3.36 2.28 -20.18
N GLY A 379 3.82 2.05 -21.42
CA GLY A 379 3.04 2.12 -22.64
C GLY A 379 2.51 0.75 -23.04
N GLU A 380 3.30 0.00 -23.82
CA GLU A 380 2.96 -1.37 -24.23
C GLU A 380 2.98 -2.35 -23.05
N ARG A 381 3.79 -2.06 -22.02
CA ARG A 381 3.80 -2.73 -20.72
C ARG A 381 3.21 -1.76 -19.69
N PRO A 382 1.89 -1.80 -19.41
CA PRO A 382 1.31 -0.93 -18.41
C PRO A 382 1.86 -1.30 -17.02
N GLY A 383 1.96 -0.31 -16.14
CA GLY A 383 2.27 -0.56 -14.75
C GLY A 383 1.08 -1.11 -13.96
N ARG A 384 1.23 -1.11 -12.64
CA ARG A 384 0.21 -1.56 -11.71
C ARG A 384 -0.15 -0.46 -10.74
N LEU A 385 -1.44 -0.18 -10.58
CA LEU A 385 -1.97 0.56 -9.45
C LEU A 385 -2.65 -0.42 -8.51
N THR A 386 -2.29 -0.36 -7.23
CA THR A 386 -2.90 -1.15 -6.15
C THR A 386 -3.41 -0.20 -5.08
N PHE A 387 -4.67 -0.34 -4.68
CA PHE A 387 -5.31 0.41 -3.61
C PHE A 387 -5.79 -0.54 -2.52
N ASP A 388 -5.40 -0.25 -1.28
CA ASP A 388 -5.75 -0.99 -0.07
C ASP A 388 -6.60 -0.12 0.85
N PRO A 389 -7.91 -0.38 0.98
CA PRO A 389 -8.81 0.47 1.74
C PRO A 389 -8.54 0.38 3.24
N GLU A 390 -8.71 1.50 3.94
CA GLU A 390 -8.69 1.51 5.39
C GLU A 390 -9.96 0.79 5.93
N PRO A 391 -9.83 -0.06 6.96
CA PRO A 391 -10.98 -0.70 7.58
C PRO A 391 -12.06 0.30 8.02
N GLY A 392 -13.33 -0.05 7.82
CA GLY A 392 -14.48 0.79 8.15
C GLY A 392 -14.97 1.69 7.01
N HIS A 393 -14.29 1.68 5.86
CA HIS A 393 -14.79 2.24 4.61
C HIS A 393 -15.49 1.19 3.75
N ASP A 394 -16.49 1.62 2.96
CA ASP A 394 -17.21 0.76 1.99
C ASP A 394 -16.43 0.53 0.68
N PHE A 395 -15.19 1.02 0.59
CA PHE A 395 -14.34 0.78 -0.57
C PHE A 395 -13.72 -0.62 -0.49
N GLU A 396 -13.73 -1.34 -1.61
CA GLU A 396 -13.05 -2.64 -1.74
C GLU A 396 -11.59 -2.47 -2.19
N PRO A 397 -10.70 -3.45 -1.93
CA PRO A 397 -9.36 -3.43 -2.51
C PRO A 397 -9.41 -3.49 -4.03
N LEU A 398 -8.51 -2.76 -4.68
CA LEU A 398 -8.47 -2.63 -6.14
C LEU A 398 -7.05 -2.81 -6.65
N ALA A 399 -6.87 -3.61 -7.70
CA ALA A 399 -5.60 -3.75 -8.38
C ALA A 399 -5.83 -3.74 -9.90
N VAL A 400 -5.32 -2.71 -10.57
CA VAL A 400 -5.64 -2.38 -11.97
C VAL A 400 -4.39 -1.98 -12.76
N GLN A 401 -4.48 -2.01 -14.08
CA GLN A 401 -3.38 -1.55 -14.92
C GLN A 401 -3.20 -0.03 -14.81
N ALA A 402 -1.95 0.43 -14.94
CA ALA A 402 -1.60 1.84 -14.99
C ALA A 402 -0.87 2.12 -16.31
N GLN A 403 -1.64 2.33 -17.38
CA GLN A 403 -1.11 2.74 -18.68
C GLN A 403 -0.94 4.26 -18.73
N ARG A 404 0.20 4.73 -19.23
CA ARG A 404 0.53 6.16 -19.31
C ARG A 404 -0.30 6.87 -20.37
N LEU A 405 -1.03 7.91 -19.96
CA LEU A 405 -1.81 8.79 -20.83
C LEU A 405 -1.02 10.02 -21.29
N THR A 406 -0.27 10.66 -20.38
CA THR A 406 0.41 11.94 -20.65
C THR A 406 1.92 11.85 -20.48
N ARG A 407 2.65 12.83 -21.04
CA ARG A 407 4.11 12.92 -21.10
C ARG A 407 4.60 14.33 -20.78
N VAL A 408 4.43 14.80 -19.55
CA VAL A 408 4.92 16.14 -19.13
C VAL A 408 6.44 16.22 -19.28
N VAL A 409 7.13 15.21 -18.75
CA VAL A 409 8.56 14.99 -18.95
C VAL A 409 8.73 13.72 -19.78
N PRO A 410 9.33 13.80 -20.98
CA PRO A 410 9.52 12.61 -21.81
C PRO A 410 10.61 11.71 -21.22
N CYS A 411 10.58 10.42 -21.55
CA CYS A 411 11.63 9.48 -21.15
C CYS A 411 12.98 9.77 -21.82
N ALA A 412 12.95 10.43 -22.98
CA ALA A 412 14.13 10.89 -23.68
C ALA A 412 13.88 12.29 -24.28
N GLY A 413 14.90 13.15 -24.21
CA GLY A 413 14.82 14.53 -24.71
C GLY A 413 14.42 15.53 -23.63
N ALA A 414 14.18 16.77 -24.06
CA ALA A 414 13.77 17.85 -23.17
C ALA A 414 12.24 17.93 -23.05
N PRO A 415 11.70 18.33 -21.89
CA PRO A 415 10.29 18.68 -21.77
C PRO A 415 9.86 19.76 -22.77
N GLY A 416 8.57 19.81 -23.06
CA GLY A 416 7.99 20.88 -23.87
C GLY A 416 8.22 22.27 -23.25
N PRO A 417 8.18 23.35 -24.06
CA PRO A 417 8.50 24.71 -23.60
C PRO A 417 7.59 25.22 -22.48
N PHE A 418 6.38 24.68 -22.37
CA PHE A 418 5.40 25.05 -21.34
C PHE A 418 5.23 23.99 -20.25
N ALA A 419 6.08 22.95 -20.22
CA ALA A 419 5.97 21.86 -19.25
C ALA A 419 5.99 22.36 -17.80
N GLY A 420 6.72 23.46 -17.52
CA GLY A 420 6.76 24.09 -16.19
C GLY A 420 5.46 24.76 -15.75
N LEU A 421 4.42 24.85 -16.59
CA LEU A 421 3.07 25.26 -16.18
C LEU A 421 2.21 24.10 -15.66
N SER A 422 2.70 22.86 -15.83
CA SER A 422 2.05 21.66 -15.29
C SER A 422 2.09 21.65 -13.76
N GLY A 423 1.17 20.91 -13.15
CA GLY A 423 1.00 20.79 -11.71
C GLY A 423 -0.41 21.14 -11.25
N GLY A 424 -0.60 21.14 -9.93
CA GLY A 424 -1.80 21.59 -9.25
C GLY A 424 -1.82 23.10 -9.06
N TRP A 425 -2.99 23.70 -9.22
CA TRP A 425 -3.26 25.13 -9.04
C TRP A 425 -4.59 25.33 -8.30
N TYR A 426 -4.63 26.31 -7.41
CA TYR A 426 -5.78 26.53 -6.55
C TYR A 426 -5.89 27.98 -6.09
N ALA A 427 -7.06 28.38 -5.59
CA ALA A 427 -7.22 29.64 -4.87
C ALA A 427 -6.95 29.43 -3.36
N PRO A 428 -6.05 30.20 -2.72
CA PRO A 428 -5.66 29.99 -1.31
C PRO A 428 -6.81 30.03 -0.30
N ASP A 429 -7.79 30.91 -0.52
CA ASP A 429 -9.01 31.06 0.29
C ASP A 429 -10.05 29.97 0.01
N ARG A 430 -9.78 29.07 -0.94
CA ARG A 430 -10.66 27.99 -1.37
C ARG A 430 -9.94 26.64 -1.40
N SER A 431 -9.01 26.43 -0.46
CA SER A 431 -8.30 25.16 -0.28
C SER A 431 -9.28 23.99 -0.11
N GLY A 432 -9.25 23.05 -1.05
CA GLY A 432 -10.23 21.94 -1.14
C GLY A 432 -10.85 21.79 -2.53
N GLU A 433 -10.58 22.72 -3.44
CA GLU A 433 -10.89 22.66 -4.87
C GLU A 433 -9.74 23.24 -5.70
N GLY A 434 -9.67 22.90 -6.98
CA GLY A 434 -8.60 23.40 -7.85
C GLY A 434 -8.55 22.68 -9.21
N VAL A 435 -7.43 22.88 -9.91
CA VAL A 435 -7.17 22.23 -11.19
C VAL A 435 -5.80 21.56 -11.21
N PHE A 436 -5.71 20.43 -11.89
CA PHE A 436 -4.44 19.82 -12.31
C PHE A 436 -4.25 20.02 -13.80
N LEU A 437 -3.05 20.45 -14.19
CA LEU A 437 -2.66 20.70 -15.58
C LEU A 437 -1.46 19.84 -15.95
N GLN A 438 -1.49 19.23 -17.14
CA GLN A 438 -0.35 18.52 -17.70
C GLN A 438 -0.13 18.93 -19.15
N PHE A 439 0.85 19.82 -19.37
CA PHE A 439 1.25 20.29 -20.69
C PHE A 439 2.08 19.21 -21.40
N GLN A 440 1.67 18.88 -22.62
CA GLN A 440 2.31 17.88 -23.46
C GLN A 440 3.36 18.52 -24.38
N PRO A 441 4.33 17.75 -24.91
CA PRO A 441 5.33 18.26 -25.84
C PRO A 441 4.75 18.77 -27.16
N ASP A 442 3.58 18.25 -27.56
CA ASP A 442 2.86 18.68 -28.76
C ASP A 442 2.00 19.95 -28.56
N GLY A 443 2.01 20.53 -27.36
CA GLY A 443 1.26 21.73 -27.00
C GLY A 443 -0.17 21.47 -26.52
N SER A 444 -0.66 20.22 -26.59
CA SER A 444 -1.93 19.87 -25.95
C SER A 444 -1.82 19.93 -24.42
N VAL A 445 -2.95 20.15 -23.75
CA VAL A 445 -3.01 20.23 -22.29
C VAL A 445 -4.12 19.33 -21.79
N VAL A 446 -3.79 18.44 -20.86
CA VAL A 446 -4.79 17.70 -20.08
C VAL A 446 -5.12 18.52 -18.84
N VAL A 447 -6.41 18.70 -18.58
CA VAL A 447 -6.93 19.48 -17.45
C VAL A 447 -7.94 18.64 -16.69
N VAL A 448 -7.78 18.59 -15.38
CA VAL A 448 -8.82 18.10 -14.46
C VAL A 448 -9.19 19.21 -13.50
N LEU A 449 -10.48 19.50 -13.40
CA LEU A 449 -11.08 20.31 -12.34
C LEU A 449 -11.62 19.38 -11.27
N TYR A 450 -11.37 19.69 -10.00
CA TYR A 450 -12.01 19.03 -8.87
C TYR A 450 -12.60 20.07 -7.93
N SER A 451 -13.82 19.82 -7.47
CA SER A 451 -14.59 20.69 -6.60
C SER A 451 -15.78 19.88 -6.04
N TYR A 452 -16.91 20.54 -5.86
CA TYR A 452 -18.14 20.01 -5.28
C TYR A 452 -19.33 20.41 -6.16
N THR A 453 -20.45 19.72 -5.98
CA THR A 453 -21.73 20.16 -6.52
C THR A 453 -22.29 21.32 -5.68
N PRO A 454 -23.29 22.08 -6.18
CA PRO A 454 -24.02 23.05 -5.36
C PRO A 454 -24.69 22.42 -4.12
N GLN A 455 -24.93 21.11 -4.14
CA GLN A 455 -25.49 20.33 -3.05
C GLN A 455 -24.42 19.83 -2.06
N GLY A 456 -23.13 19.89 -2.43
CA GLY A 456 -21.99 19.49 -1.60
C GLY A 456 -21.51 18.06 -1.80
N GLU A 457 -21.87 17.43 -2.91
CA GLU A 457 -21.30 16.14 -3.32
C GLU A 457 -19.96 16.38 -4.02
N LEU A 458 -19.04 15.41 -3.99
CA LEU A 458 -17.77 15.53 -4.71
C LEU A 458 -18.01 15.60 -6.21
N PHE A 459 -17.21 16.42 -6.89
CA PHE A 459 -17.34 16.65 -8.31
C PHE A 459 -15.96 16.77 -8.95
N TRP A 460 -15.79 16.16 -10.12
CA TRP A 460 -14.64 16.39 -10.98
C TRP A 460 -15.05 16.43 -12.45
N ALA A 461 -14.28 17.15 -13.25
CA ALA A 461 -14.48 17.31 -14.68
C ALA A 461 -13.14 17.29 -15.41
N ILE A 462 -13.14 16.82 -16.65
CA ILE A 462 -11.95 16.72 -17.50
C ILE A 462 -12.13 17.58 -18.75
N ALA A 463 -11.03 18.09 -19.31
CA ALA A 463 -11.11 18.79 -20.59
C ALA A 463 -11.37 17.81 -21.75
N GLY A 464 -12.32 18.16 -22.62
CA GLY A 464 -12.50 17.49 -23.91
C GLY A 464 -11.64 18.14 -25.00
N GLU A 465 -11.66 19.48 -25.07
CA GLU A 465 -10.85 20.27 -26.02
C GLU A 465 -10.10 21.36 -25.27
N THR A 466 -8.84 21.58 -25.63
CA THR A 466 -8.00 22.63 -25.05
C THR A 466 -7.32 23.47 -26.14
N ALA A 467 -7.16 24.76 -25.86
CA ALA A 467 -6.43 25.70 -26.70
C ALA A 467 -5.53 26.57 -25.81
N PHE A 468 -4.26 26.69 -26.18
CA PHE A 468 -3.27 27.49 -25.47
C PHE A 468 -2.55 28.44 -26.43
N ASP A 469 -2.54 29.73 -26.12
CA ASP A 469 -1.94 30.77 -26.97
C ASP A 469 -0.53 31.20 -26.54
N GLY A 470 0.06 30.52 -25.56
CA GLY A 470 1.34 30.88 -24.92
C GLY A 470 1.18 31.55 -23.56
N THR A 471 -0.01 32.08 -23.25
CA THR A 471 -0.30 32.75 -21.95
C THR A 471 -1.66 32.39 -21.37
N THR A 472 -2.62 32.04 -22.21
CA THR A 472 -4.00 31.76 -21.82
C THR A 472 -4.39 30.38 -22.29
N LEU A 473 -4.80 29.53 -21.35
CA LEU A 473 -5.41 28.23 -21.59
C LEU A 473 -6.93 28.40 -21.59
N THR A 474 -7.60 27.94 -22.63
CA THR A 474 -9.06 27.76 -22.66
C THR A 474 -9.37 26.28 -22.80
N ALA A 475 -10.28 25.76 -21.97
CA ALA A 475 -10.66 24.35 -22.04
C ALA A 475 -12.19 24.18 -21.95
N SER A 476 -12.74 23.39 -22.86
CA SER A 476 -14.12 22.91 -22.80
C SER A 476 -14.18 21.68 -21.90
N MET A 477 -14.95 21.76 -20.82
CA MET A 477 -14.99 20.75 -19.76
C MET A 477 -16.18 19.81 -19.91
N LEU A 478 -15.91 18.54 -19.63
CA LEU A 478 -16.86 17.44 -19.59
C LEU A 478 -16.85 16.82 -18.19
N TYR A 479 -18.00 16.38 -17.70
CA TYR A 479 -18.10 15.65 -16.43
C TYR A 479 -18.85 14.33 -16.62
N PRO A 480 -18.51 13.27 -15.86
CA PRO A 480 -19.22 12.00 -15.94
C PRO A 480 -20.58 12.08 -15.23
N ALA A 481 -21.67 12.14 -16.00
CA ALA A 481 -23.03 12.17 -15.49
C ALA A 481 -23.65 10.77 -15.27
N GLY A 482 -22.85 9.72 -15.42
CA GLY A 482 -23.25 8.31 -15.36
C GLY A 482 -23.56 7.77 -13.96
N THR A 483 -23.99 6.50 -13.91
CA THR A 483 -24.40 5.79 -12.68
C THR A 483 -23.37 4.79 -12.15
N THR A 484 -22.16 4.80 -12.72
CA THR A 484 -21.12 3.82 -12.37
C THR A 484 -20.65 3.97 -10.92
N ARG A 485 -19.92 2.97 -10.44
CA ARG A 485 -19.52 2.82 -9.04
C ARG A 485 -18.06 2.41 -8.93
N PHE A 486 -17.52 2.48 -7.72
CA PHE A 486 -16.17 2.01 -7.44
C PHE A 486 -16.00 0.49 -7.62
N GLY A 487 -14.75 0.07 -7.86
CA GLY A 487 -14.33 -1.31 -7.71
C GLY A 487 -14.92 -2.27 -8.74
N SER A 488 -15.42 -3.41 -8.27
CA SER A 488 -15.98 -4.53 -9.01
C SER A 488 -17.32 -4.18 -9.68
N LEU A 489 -17.98 -3.12 -9.20
CA LEU A 489 -19.20 -2.57 -9.78
C LEU A 489 -18.93 -1.47 -10.82
N PHE A 490 -17.67 -1.12 -11.07
CA PHE A 490 -17.34 -0.18 -12.12
C PHE A 490 -17.72 -0.71 -13.50
N ASN A 491 -18.26 0.16 -14.34
CA ASN A 491 -18.68 -0.15 -15.69
C ASN A 491 -18.38 1.03 -16.62
N ALA A 492 -17.35 0.89 -17.45
CA ALA A 492 -16.92 1.92 -18.41
C ALA A 492 -18.05 2.34 -19.37
N SER A 493 -18.97 1.43 -19.72
CA SER A 493 -20.07 1.74 -20.62
C SER A 493 -21.13 2.68 -20.02
N GLU A 494 -21.15 2.84 -18.70
CA GLU A 494 -22.05 3.76 -17.99
C GLU A 494 -21.47 5.16 -17.88
N VAL A 495 -20.21 5.37 -18.27
CA VAL A 495 -19.54 6.67 -18.23
C VAL A 495 -20.08 7.54 -19.37
N ASP A 496 -21.07 8.36 -19.04
CA ASP A 496 -21.69 9.36 -19.94
C ASP A 496 -21.08 10.75 -19.70
N LEU A 497 -20.19 11.20 -20.58
CA LEU A 497 -19.55 12.51 -20.49
C LEU A 497 -20.47 13.61 -21.04
N ARG A 498 -20.81 14.59 -20.19
CA ARG A 498 -21.65 15.73 -20.58
C ARG A 498 -20.92 17.06 -20.45
N PRO A 499 -21.25 18.06 -21.29
CA PRO A 499 -20.67 19.39 -21.16
C PRO A 499 -20.94 20.01 -19.78
N TRP A 500 -19.88 20.38 -19.07
CA TRP A 500 -19.96 21.19 -17.86
C TRP A 500 -19.90 22.68 -18.18
N GLY A 501 -19.02 23.09 -19.10
CA GLY A 501 -18.77 24.50 -19.38
C GLY A 501 -17.40 24.76 -19.99
N THR A 502 -16.92 25.99 -19.84
CA THR A 502 -15.57 26.41 -20.24
C THR A 502 -14.82 26.94 -19.04
N LEU A 503 -13.53 26.60 -18.91
CA LEU A 503 -12.59 27.33 -18.06
C LEU A 503 -11.60 28.14 -18.91
N THR A 504 -11.13 29.24 -18.34
CA THR A 504 -10.04 30.02 -18.88
C THR A 504 -9.02 30.25 -17.77
N MET A 505 -7.75 30.01 -18.05
CA MET A 505 -6.65 30.23 -17.13
C MET A 505 -5.58 31.06 -17.80
N ARG A 506 -5.43 32.31 -17.35
CA ARG A 506 -4.45 33.28 -17.85
C ARG A 506 -3.28 33.35 -16.88
N PHE A 507 -2.15 32.80 -17.28
CA PHE A 507 -0.95 32.82 -16.44
C PHE A 507 -0.36 34.23 -16.38
N THR A 508 -0.15 34.73 -15.17
CA THR A 508 0.45 36.05 -14.92
C THR A 508 1.91 35.97 -14.46
N GLY A 509 2.38 34.75 -14.18
CA GLY A 509 3.76 34.42 -13.88
C GLY A 509 3.91 32.94 -13.53
N CYS A 510 5.08 32.54 -13.02
CA CYS A 510 5.35 31.15 -12.70
C CYS A 510 4.49 30.59 -11.55
N GLY A 511 4.06 31.44 -10.62
CA GLY A 511 3.31 31.02 -9.44
C GLY A 511 1.88 31.58 -9.35
N SER A 512 1.41 32.29 -10.38
CA SER A 512 0.15 33.01 -10.35
C SER A 512 -0.59 32.95 -11.68
N ALA A 513 -1.92 32.85 -11.61
CA ALA A 513 -2.81 32.87 -12.77
C ALA A 513 -4.17 33.47 -12.39
N ASP A 514 -4.82 34.13 -13.34
CA ASP A 514 -6.25 34.41 -13.23
C ASP A 514 -7.02 33.21 -13.78
N PHE A 515 -7.97 32.71 -13.01
CA PHE A 515 -8.83 31.60 -13.36
C PHE A 515 -10.27 32.11 -13.51
N SER A 516 -10.97 31.69 -14.56
CA SER A 516 -12.39 31.95 -14.71
C SER A 516 -13.12 30.76 -15.30
N TRP A 517 -14.42 30.68 -15.03
CA TRP A 517 -15.27 29.63 -15.59
C TRP A 517 -16.62 30.17 -16.03
N SER A 518 -17.26 29.44 -16.93
CA SER A 518 -18.65 29.61 -17.29
C SER A 518 -19.29 28.25 -17.53
N SER A 519 -20.19 27.84 -16.64
CA SER A 519 -20.87 26.55 -16.69
C SER A 519 -22.24 26.64 -17.36
N VAL A 520 -22.59 25.60 -18.12
CA VAL A 520 -23.93 25.39 -18.67
C VAL A 520 -24.82 24.56 -17.74
N VAL A 521 -24.25 24.00 -16.67
CA VAL A 521 -24.96 23.17 -15.71
C VAL A 521 -25.58 24.07 -14.63
N PRO A 522 -26.88 23.94 -14.34
CA PRO A 522 -27.56 24.76 -13.34
C PRO A 522 -26.86 24.73 -11.98
N GLY A 523 -26.69 25.92 -11.37
CA GLY A 523 -26.11 26.09 -10.04
C GLY A 523 -24.61 26.41 -10.01
N TYR A 524 -23.86 26.13 -11.09
CA TYR A 524 -22.42 26.46 -11.16
C TYR A 524 -22.15 27.88 -11.69
N GLY A 525 -23.01 28.41 -12.57
CA GLY A 525 -22.91 29.78 -13.08
C GLY A 525 -21.55 30.12 -13.69
N SER A 526 -21.10 31.37 -13.51
CA SER A 526 -19.80 31.87 -13.96
C SER A 526 -19.11 32.61 -12.83
N GLY A 527 -17.79 32.68 -12.87
CA GLY A 527 -17.01 33.43 -11.89
C GLY A 527 -15.52 33.46 -12.21
N ASP A 528 -14.79 34.15 -11.35
CA ASP A 528 -13.36 34.41 -11.48
C ASP A 528 -12.67 34.22 -10.12
N LEU A 529 -11.44 33.71 -10.12
CA LEU A 529 -10.59 33.50 -8.96
C LEU A 529 -9.13 33.82 -9.30
N ALA A 530 -8.36 34.17 -8.27
CA ALA A 530 -6.90 34.29 -8.38
C ALA A 530 -6.28 32.96 -7.94
N TYR A 531 -5.63 32.27 -8.86
CA TYR A 531 -4.97 30.99 -8.59
C TYR A 531 -3.48 31.18 -8.32
N VAL A 532 -2.99 30.39 -7.38
CA VAL A 532 -1.56 30.19 -7.13
C VAL A 532 -1.18 28.75 -7.43
N ARG A 533 0.11 28.53 -7.68
CA ARG A 533 0.65 27.19 -7.90
C ARG A 533 0.72 26.42 -6.58
N LEU A 534 0.25 25.17 -6.59
CA LEU A 534 0.38 24.21 -5.52
C LEU A 534 1.58 23.27 -5.73
N THR A 535 1.71 22.68 -6.93
CA THR A 535 2.80 21.74 -7.24
C THR A 535 3.57 22.17 -8.48
N GLN A 536 4.85 21.80 -8.53
CA GLN A 536 5.70 21.95 -9.71
C GLN A 536 6.39 20.61 -9.98
N PRO A 537 6.09 19.95 -11.10
CA PRO A 537 6.81 18.75 -11.52
C PRO A 537 8.32 19.00 -11.64
N SER A 538 9.10 18.11 -11.06
CA SER A 538 10.55 18.07 -11.21
C SER A 538 10.96 17.91 -12.66
N GLY A 539 12.14 18.41 -13.00
CA GLY A 539 12.66 18.36 -14.37
C GLY A 539 11.98 19.32 -15.34
N THR A 540 11.04 20.16 -14.88
CA THR A 540 10.39 21.19 -15.71
C THR A 540 10.90 22.60 -15.37
N ALA A 541 10.89 23.50 -16.36
CA ALA A 541 11.26 24.90 -16.21
C ALA A 541 10.09 25.80 -16.57
N CYS A 542 9.88 26.85 -15.76
CA CYS A 542 8.84 27.84 -16.03
C CYS A 542 9.18 28.64 -17.31
N PRO A 543 8.18 28.93 -18.17
CA PRO A 543 8.39 29.63 -19.45
C PRO A 543 8.46 31.17 -19.37
N PHE A 544 8.26 31.77 -18.19
CA PHE A 544 8.15 33.23 -18.01
C PHE A 544 9.46 33.90 -17.61
#